data_AF-A0A920ASR1-F1
#
_entry.id   AF-A0A920ASR1-F1
#
_cell.length_a   1.000
_cell.length_b   1.000
_cell.length_c   1.000
_cell.angle_alpha   90.00
_cell.angle_beta   90.00
_cell.angle_gamma   90.00
#
_symmetry.space_group_name_H-M   'P 1'
#
loop_
_entity.id
_entity.type
_entity.pdbx_description
1 polymer ?
#
loop_
_entity_poly.entity_id
_entity_poly.type
_entity_poly.pdbx_seq_one_letter_code
_entity_poly.pdbx_strand_id
1 'polypeptide(L)' 'MKLSLYQVHAVTEGTDAQATVSVKIEENDRTTVGQSADTDTLVASANAYLNALNKMLIKREKKSLYKNIEHQKIKGGV' A
#
# COMPACT_ATOMS: atom_id res chain seq x y z
N MET A 1 -9.94 -5.66 -2.05
CA MET A 1 -8.58 -5.70 -1.46
C MET A 1 -8.32 -7.04 -0.79
N LYS A 2 -7.16 -7.65 -1.04
CA LYS A 2 -6.68 -8.89 -0.42
C LYS A 2 -5.22 -8.73 0.00
N LEU A 3 -4.85 -9.24 1.18
CA LEU A 3 -3.45 -9.37 1.59
C LEU A 3 -2.80 -10.50 0.78
N SER A 4 -1.74 -10.19 0.03
CA SER A 4 -1.03 -11.18 -0.81
C SER A 4 0.36 -11.53 -0.30
N LEU A 5 0.98 -10.65 0.49
CA LEU A 5 2.23 -10.95 1.20
C LEU A 5 2.27 -10.23 2.54
N TYR A 6 2.71 -10.95 3.55
CA TYR A 6 3.14 -10.40 4.82
C TYR A 6 4.53 -10.98 5.12
N GLN A 7 5.51 -10.11 5.33
CA GLN A 7 6.88 -10.53 5.61
C GLN A 7 7.46 -9.68 6.74
N VAL A 8 8.00 -10.36 7.75
CA VAL A 8 8.74 -9.74 8.84
C VAL A 8 10.20 -10.08 8.68
N HIS A 9 11.05 -9.06 8.73
CA HIS A 9 12.50 -9.19 8.80
C HIS A 9 12.97 -8.60 10.13
N ALA A 10 13.59 -9.41 10.97
CA ALA A 10 14.25 -8.93 12.18
C ALA A 10 15.64 -8.39 11.78
N VAL A 11 15.88 -7.12 12.10
CA VAL A 11 17.18 -6.48 11.90
C VAL A 11 17.87 -6.52 13.27
N THR A 12 18.73 -7.54 13.45
CA THR A 12 19.61 -7.79 14.60
C THR A 12 19.00 -8.37 15.88
N GLU A 13 19.88 -8.90 16.74
CA GLU A 13 19.61 -9.54 18.02
C GLU A 13 19.88 -8.54 19.15
N GLY A 14 18.99 -8.44 20.15
CA GLY A 14 19.18 -7.57 21.32
C GLY A 14 17.90 -6.83 21.72
N THR A 15 17.95 -6.11 22.84
CA THR A 15 16.81 -5.35 23.40
C THR A 15 16.35 -4.20 22.47
N ASP A 16 17.21 -3.78 21.54
CA ASP A 16 16.95 -2.73 20.54
C ASP A 16 16.69 -3.30 19.13
N ALA A 17 16.41 -4.60 19.02
CA ALA A 17 16.13 -5.23 17.72
C ALA A 17 14.96 -4.54 17.02
N GLN A 18 15.18 -4.11 15.78
CA GLN A 18 14.14 -3.46 14.98
C GLN A 18 13.49 -4.49 14.04
N ALA A 19 12.17 -4.57 14.07
CA ALA A 19 11.41 -5.36 13.12
C ALA A 19 11.04 -4.52 11.90
N THR A 20 11.46 -4.95 10.72
CA THR A 20 11.00 -4.39 9.44
C THR A 20 9.88 -5.27 8.88
N VAL A 21 8.70 -4.70 8.73
CA VAL A 21 7.52 -5.39 8.18
C VAL A 21 7.22 -4.87 6.78
N SER A 22 6.98 -5.79 5.85
CA SER A 22 6.51 -5.53 4.50
C SER A 22 5.15 -6.18 4.26
N VAL A 23 4.19 -5.39 3.81
CA VAL A 23 2.82 -5.80 3.49
C VAL A 23 2.55 -5.53 2.02
N LYS A 24 2.03 -6.53 1.30
CA LYS A 24 1.56 -6.41 -0.09
C LYS A 24 0.05 -6.61 -0.13
N ILE A 25 -0.66 -5.66 -0.73
CA ILE A 25 -2.11 -5.71 -0.93
C ILE A 25 -2.40 -5.71 -2.43
N GLU A 26 -3.37 -6.55 -2.82
CA GLU A 26 -3.85 -6.68 -4.19
C GLU A 26 -5.34 -6.33 -4.30
N GLU A 27 -5.68 -5.58 -5.34
CA GLU A 27 -7.07 -5.24 -5.69
C GLU A 27 -7.19 -4.86 -7.17
N ASN A 28 -8.11 -5.48 -7.90
CA ASN A 28 -8.47 -5.10 -9.28
C ASN A 28 -7.23 -4.88 -10.18
N ASP A 29 -6.41 -5.92 -10.31
CA ASP A 29 -5.14 -5.97 -11.04
C ASP A 29 -4.07 -4.98 -10.55
N ARG A 30 -4.24 -4.44 -9.35
CA ARG A 30 -3.28 -3.52 -8.74
C ARG A 30 -2.64 -4.16 -7.54
N THR A 31 -1.36 -3.88 -7.41
CA THR A 31 -0.57 -4.24 -6.24
C THR A 31 0.00 -2.98 -5.60
N THR A 32 -0.06 -2.91 -4.28
CA THR A 32 0.66 -1.91 -3.47
C THR A 32 1.46 -2.60 -2.39
N VAL A 33 2.61 -2.02 -2.06
CA VAL A 33 3.47 -2.49 -0.98
C VAL A 33 3.64 -1.36 0.03
N GLY A 34 3.36 -1.66 1.30
CA GLY A 34 3.65 -0.83 2.45
C GLY A 34 4.77 -1.46 3.27
N GLN A 35 5.62 -0.62 3.85
CA GLN A 35 6.72 -1.05 4.71
C GLN A 35 6.76 -0.14 5.94
N SER A 36 7.24 -0.69 7.05
CA SER A 36 7.51 0.05 8.28
C SER A 36 8.55 -0.70 9.11
N ALA A 37 9.34 0.03 9.88
CA ALA A 37 10.32 -0.54 10.78
C ALA A 37 10.11 0.06 12.18
N ASP A 38 9.96 -0.81 13.18
CA ASP A 38 9.68 -0.43 14.57
C ASP A 38 10.28 -1.49 15.50
N THR A 39 10.64 -1.13 16.73
CA THR A 39 11.11 -2.11 17.73
C THR A 39 9.96 -3.00 18.19
N ASP A 40 8.72 -2.50 18.16
CA ASP A 40 7.51 -3.30 18.32
C ASP A 40 7.03 -3.82 16.96
N THR A 41 7.09 -5.14 16.78
CA THR A 41 6.67 -5.80 15.53
C THR A 41 5.18 -5.58 15.22
N LEU A 42 4.32 -5.42 16.22
CA LEU A 42 2.90 -5.17 16.02
C LEU A 42 2.67 -3.74 15.50
N VAL A 43 3.41 -2.77 16.04
CA VAL A 43 3.39 -1.38 15.57
C VAL A 43 3.92 -1.29 14.14
N ALA A 44 5.06 -1.93 13.84
CA ALA A 44 5.57 -2.04 12.48
C ALA A 44 4.55 -2.68 11.52
N SER A 45 3.86 -3.72 11.97
CA SER A 45 2.86 -4.42 11.15
C SER A 45 1.66 -3.54 10.83
N ALA A 46 1.12 -2.83 11.82
CA ALA A 46 0.01 -1.90 11.65
C ALA A 46 0.38 -0.77 10.67
N ASN A 47 1.55 -0.17 10.88
CA ASN A 47 2.05 0.91 10.03
C ASN A 47 2.31 0.45 8.59
N ALA A 48 2.91 -0.73 8.39
CA ALA A 48 3.12 -1.30 7.06
C ALA A 48 1.79 -1.55 6.34
N TYR A 49 0.77 -2.05 7.04
CA TYR A 49 -0.55 -2.27 6.47
C TYR A 49 -1.26 -0.97 6.10
N LEU A 50 -1.24 0.02 6.99
CA LEU A 50 -1.79 1.36 6.74
C LEU A 50 -1.12 2.02 5.52
N ASN A 51 0.21 1.92 5.42
CA ASN A 51 0.98 2.41 4.29
C ASN A 51 0.57 1.73 2.98
N ALA A 52 0.34 0.41 2.98
CA ALA A 52 -0.11 -0.32 1.80
C ALA A 52 -1.52 0.11 1.36
N LEU A 53 -2.42 0.32 2.32
CA LEU A 53 -3.79 0.79 2.10
C LEU A 53 -3.84 2.21 1.54
N ASN A 54 -3.12 3.15 2.15
CA ASN A 54 -3.07 4.55 1.70
C ASN A 54 -2.59 4.64 0.25
N LYS A 55 -1.55 3.89 -0.10
CA LYS A 55 -1.08 3.78 -1.50
C LYS A 55 -2.16 3.22 -2.42
N MET A 56 -2.97 2.26 -1.97
CA MET A 56 -4.04 1.68 -2.79
C MET A 56 -5.17 2.69 -3.04
N LEU A 57 -5.58 3.42 -2.00
CA LEU A 57 -6.61 4.46 -2.10
C LEU A 57 -6.19 5.56 -3.10
N ILE A 58 -4.95 6.05 -3.01
CA ILE A 58 -4.43 7.04 -3.97
C ILE A 58 -4.42 6.47 -5.40
N LYS A 59 -4.04 5.19 -5.60
CA LYS A 59 -4.11 4.55 -6.91
C LYS A 59 -5.56 4.43 -7.43
N ARG A 60 -6.54 4.21 -6.55
CA ARG A 60 -7.98 4.19 -6.91
C ARG A 60 -8.44 5.55 -7.41
N GLU A 61 -8.13 6.61 -6.66
CA GLU A 61 -8.49 7.98 -7.01
C GLU A 61 -7.87 8.42 -8.35
N LYS A 62 -6.58 8.16 -8.56
CA LYS A 62 -5.93 8.46 -9.84
C LYS A 62 -6.63 7.77 -11.03
N LYS A 63 -7.08 6.51 -10.89
CA LYS A 63 -7.85 5.81 -11.95
C LYS A 63 -9.16 6.53 -12.26
N SER A 64 -9.87 6.93 -11.21
CA SER A 64 -11.14 7.64 -11.33
C SER A 64 -10.94 8.95 -12.10
N LEU A 65 -9.88 9.69 -11.78
CA LEU A 65 -9.56 10.95 -12.45
C LEU A 65 -9.29 10.77 -13.96
N TYR A 66 -8.40 9.83 -14.35
CA TYR A 66 -8.11 9.59 -15.77
C TYR A 66 -9.34 9.11 -16.55
N LYS A 67 -10.15 8.22 -15.95
CA LYS A 67 -11.39 7.74 -16.58
C LYS A 67 -12.36 8.89 -16.84
N ASN A 68 -12.47 9.84 -15.93
CA ASN A 68 -13.37 10.99 -16.09
C ASN A 68 -12.88 11.97 -17.17
N ILE A 69 -11.57 12.18 -17.30
CA ILE A 69 -10.98 13.06 -18.35
C ILE A 69 -11.21 12.48 -19.75
N GLU A 70 -11.05 11.17 -19.93
CA GLU A 70 -11.34 10.50 -21.21
C GLU A 70 -12.81 10.69 -21.60
N HIS A 71 -13.75 10.46 -20.68
CA HIS A 71 -15.19 10.60 -20.94
C HIS A 71 -15.62 12.05 -21.23
N GLN A 72 -14.88 13.05 -20.75
CA GLN A 72 -15.17 14.46 -21.04
C GLN A 72 -14.67 14.91 -22.42
N LYS A 73 -13.53 14.39 -22.90
CA LYS A 73 -13.03 14.70 -24.26
C LYS A 73 -13.94 14.19 -25.38
N ILE A 74 -14.63 13.07 -25.16
CA ILE A 74 -15.57 12.49 -26.16
C ILE A 74 -16.88 13.28 -26.27
N LYS A 75 -17.23 14.09 -25.26
CA LYS A 75 -18.49 14.87 -25.23
C LYS A 75 -18.34 16.31 -25.73
N GLY A 76 -17.12 16.84 -25.83
CA GLY A 76 -16.85 18.22 -26.24
C GLY A 76 -16.54 18.42 -27.72
N GLY A 77 -16.66 17.39 -28.54
CA GLY A 77 -16.39 17.43 -29.98
C GLY A 77 -17.65 17.21 -30.81
N VAL A 78 -18.63 18.10 -30.70
CA VAL A 78 -19.68 18.35 -31.71
C VAL A 78 -20.01 19.83 -31.69
#